data_AF-A0A098TG27-F1
#
_entry.id   AF-A0A098TG27-F1
#
_cell.length_a   1.000
_cell.length_b   1.000
_cell.length_c   1.000
_cell.angle_alpha   90.00
_cell.angle_beta   90.00
_cell.angle_gamma   90.00
#
_symmetry.space_group_name_H-M   'P 1'
#
loop_
_entity.id
_entity.type
_entity.pdbx_description
1 polymer ?
#
loop_
_entity_poly.entity_id
_entity_poly.type
_entity_poly.pdbx_seq_one_letter_code
_entity_poly.pdbx_strand_id
1 'polypeptide(L)' 'MAEPHDWHSSPITGETRIDAHYRNTQNVRRFFRAEIGERFRFDRPFMAWMKSHAGSTMRDAVEEWLRREAGR' A
#
# COMPACT_ATOMS: atom_id res chain seq x y z
N MET A 1 19.59 -9.08 9.11
CA MET A 1 18.25 -8.56 9.45
C MET A 1 17.94 -7.52 8.40
N ALA A 2 16.83 -7.63 7.65
CA ALA A 2 16.50 -6.62 6.65
C ALA A 2 16.12 -5.32 7.37
N GLU A 3 16.70 -4.20 6.95
CA GLU A 3 16.34 -2.89 7.50
C GLU A 3 14.89 -2.55 7.13
N PRO A 4 14.12 -1.96 8.06
CA PRO A 4 12.76 -1.53 7.78
C PRO A 4 12.76 -0.44 6.71
N HIS A 5 11.77 -0.49 5.81
CA HIS A 5 11.62 0.52 4.78
C HIS A 5 11.22 1.87 5.39
N ASP A 6 11.88 2.96 4.99
CA ASP A 6 11.42 4.30 5.37
C ASP A 6 10.20 4.71 4.54
N TRP A 7 9.03 4.37 5.06
CA TRP A 7 7.74 4.73 4.48
C TRP A 7 7.47 6.23 4.36
N HIS A 8 8.27 7.12 4.96
CA HIS A 8 8.08 8.58 4.86
C HIS A 8 8.79 9.19 3.65
N SER A 9 9.99 8.72 3.33
CA SER A 9 10.85 9.39 2.35
C SER A 9 11.38 8.48 1.25
N SER A 10 11.50 7.17 1.51
CA SER A 10 12.07 6.25 0.52
C SER A 10 11.13 6.08 -0.69
N PRO A 11 11.68 5.92 -1.90
CA PRO A 11 10.86 5.61 -3.07
C PRO A 11 10.08 4.31 -2.87
N ILE A 12 8.77 4.38 -3.14
CA ILE A 12 7.88 3.22 -3.13
C ILE A 12 7.61 2.84 -4.59
N THR A 13 7.83 1.57 -4.90
CA THR A 13 7.57 0.97 -6.21
C THR A 13 6.62 -0.21 -6.05
N GLY A 14 6.08 -0.72 -7.15
CA GLY A 14 5.26 -1.94 -7.11
C GLY A 14 5.97 -3.16 -6.49
N GLU A 15 7.31 -3.19 -6.50
CA GLU A 15 8.11 -4.29 -5.96
C GLU A 15 8.46 -4.11 -4.48
N THR A 16 8.21 -2.92 -3.90
CA THR A 16 8.41 -2.66 -2.48
C THR A 16 7.55 -3.62 -1.66
N ARG A 17 8.16 -4.36 -0.73
CA ARG A 17 7.45 -5.28 0.16
C ARG A 17 6.85 -4.53 1.34
N ILE A 18 5.62 -4.88 1.70
CA ILE A 18 4.95 -4.42 2.90
C ILE A 18 5.62 -5.11 4.09
N ASP A 19 6.32 -4.34 4.90
CA ASP A 19 6.99 -4.81 6.11
C ASP A 19 6.12 -4.61 7.36
N ALA A 20 6.59 -5.13 8.49
CA ALA A 20 5.90 -5.00 9.77
C ALA A 20 5.82 -3.54 10.28
N HIS A 21 6.59 -2.63 9.69
CA HIS A 21 6.66 -1.22 10.06
C HIS A 21 5.83 -0.32 9.13
N TYR A 22 5.01 -0.91 8.25
CA TYR A 22 4.14 -0.18 7.34
C TYR A 22 3.30 0.90 8.04
N ARG A 23 3.30 2.10 7.43
CA ARG A 23 2.51 3.27 7.86
C ARG A 23 1.79 3.87 6.66
N ASN A 24 0.54 4.29 6.84
CA ASN A 24 -0.20 5.07 5.84
C ASN A 24 0.29 6.52 5.79
N THR A 25 1.53 6.74 5.34
CA THR A 25 2.13 8.07 5.22
C THR A 25 1.62 8.80 3.97
N GLN A 26 1.98 10.09 3.84
CA GLN A 26 1.71 10.85 2.63
C GLN A 26 2.46 10.31 1.40
N ASN A 27 3.64 9.71 1.60
CA ASN A 27 4.42 9.08 0.53
C ASN A 27 3.71 7.83 0.00
N VAL A 28 3.20 6.98 0.89
CA VAL A 28 2.38 5.81 0.51
C VAL A 28 1.11 6.25 -0.22
N ARG A 29 0.44 7.30 0.25
CA ARG A 29 -0.73 7.87 -0.45
C ARG A 29 -0.38 8.33 -1.86
N ARG A 30 0.78 8.98 -2.04
CA ARG A 30 1.24 9.46 -3.34
C ARG A 30 1.50 8.30 -4.29
N PHE A 31 2.14 7.22 -3.81
CA PHE A 31 2.30 5.99 -4.58
C PHE A 31 0.95 5.44 -5.07
N PHE A 32 0.00 5.19 -4.15
CA PHE A 32 -1.29 4.64 -4.55
C PHE A 32 -2.08 5.56 -5.48
N ARG A 33 -2.03 6.88 -5.28
CA ARG A 33 -2.66 7.84 -6.20
C ARG A 33 -2.02 7.83 -7.58
N ALA A 34 -0.71 7.59 -7.69
CA ALA A 34 -0.04 7.47 -8.99
C ALA A 34 -0.48 6.20 -9.74
N GLU A 35 -0.65 5.09 -9.03
CA GLU A 35 -1.03 3.79 -9.64
C GLU A 35 -2.55 3.67 -9.91
N ILE A 36 -3.39 4.21 -9.02
CA ILE A 36 -4.86 4.02 -9.04
C ILE A 36 -5.60 5.28 -9.52
N GLY A 37 -5.01 6.47 -9.33
CA GLY A 37 -5.66 7.75 -9.57
C GLY A 37 -6.35 8.35 -8.34
N GLU A 38 -7.05 9.47 -8.55
CA GLU A 38 -7.62 10.31 -7.48
C GLU A 38 -8.73 9.63 -6.67
N ARG A 39 -9.33 8.56 -7.22
CA ARG A 39 -10.30 7.70 -6.52
C ARG A 39 -9.72 6.96 -5.31
N PHE A 40 -8.39 6.88 -5.21
CA PHE A 40 -7.74 6.16 -4.12
C PHE A 40 -8.06 6.76 -2.75
N ARG A 41 -8.51 5.89 -1.84
CA ARG A 41 -8.70 6.18 -0.42
C ARG A 41 -8.25 4.99 0.43
N PHE A 42 -7.61 5.29 1.56
CA PHE A 42 -7.45 4.32 2.62
C PHE A 42 -8.80 4.11 3.32
N ASP A 43 -9.45 3.00 3.04
CA ASP A 43 -10.64 2.58 3.79
C ASP A 43 -10.30 1.51 4.83
N ARG A 44 -11.23 1.29 5.77
CA ARG A 44 -11.02 0.34 6.88
C ARG A 44 -10.76 -1.08 6.40
N PRO A 45 -11.52 -1.63 5.43
CA PRO A 45 -11.25 -2.95 4.88
C PRO A 45 -9.83 -3.05 4.30
N PHE A 46 -9.41 -2.08 3.48
CA PHE A 46 -8.10 -2.10 2.84
C PHE A 46 -6.96 -1.99 3.87
N MET A 47 -7.11 -1.12 4.87
CA MET A 47 -6.14 -1.02 5.97
C MET A 47 -6.03 -2.30 6.79
N ALA A 48 -7.12 -3.04 6.99
CA ALA A 48 -7.08 -4.34 7.65
C ALA A 48 -6.30 -5.36 6.80
N TRP A 49 -6.52 -5.37 5.48
CA TRP A 49 -5.79 -6.24 4.56
C TRP A 49 -4.29 -5.97 4.59
N MET A 50 -3.86 -4.72 4.51
CA MET A 50 -2.44 -4.34 4.56
C MET A 50 -1.74 -4.86 5.82
N LYS A 51 -2.43 -4.89 6.97
CA LYS A 51 -1.89 -5.42 8.23
C LYS A 51 -1.78 -6.95 8.25
N SER A 52 -2.74 -7.64 7.64
CA SER A 52 -2.76 -9.11 7.58
C SER A 52 -1.87 -9.68 6.48
N HIS A 53 -1.47 -8.88 5.50
CA HIS A 53 -0.69 -9.30 4.33
C HIS A 53 0.73 -8.69 4.35
N ALA A 54 1.36 -8.69 5.52
CA ALA A 54 2.78 -8.39 5.63
C ALA A 54 3.59 -9.44 4.82
N GLY A 55 4.45 -8.97 3.93
CA GLY A 55 5.17 -9.80 2.96
C GLY A 55 4.68 -9.68 1.52
N SER A 56 3.45 -9.20 1.30
CA SER A 56 2.97 -8.83 -0.03
C SER A 56 3.69 -7.59 -0.56
N THR A 57 3.63 -7.39 -1.87
CA THR A 57 4.19 -6.23 -2.55
C THR A 57 3.17 -5.08 -2.61
N MET A 58 3.66 -3.87 -2.86
CA MET A 58 2.79 -2.72 -3.09
C MET A 58 1.96 -2.86 -4.38
N ARG A 59 2.41 -3.66 -5.37
CA ARG A 59 1.58 -4.05 -6.52
C ARG A 59 0.39 -4.90 -6.09
N ASP A 60 0.60 -5.90 -5.24
CA ASP A 60 -0.50 -6.73 -4.71
C ASP A 60 -1.53 -5.85 -3.97
N ALA A 61 -1.05 -4.82 -3.26
CA ALA A 61 -1.92 -3.87 -2.59
C ALA A 61 -2.74 -3.01 -3.55
N VAL A 62 -2.18 -2.61 -4.69
CA VAL A 62 -2.90 -1.89 -5.75
C VAL A 62 -3.98 -2.78 -6.35
N GLU A 63 -3.63 -4.02 -6.71
CA GLU A 63 -4.57 -5.00 -7.27
C GLU A 63 -5.71 -5.30 -6.30
N GLU A 64 -5.39 -5.48 -5.02
CA GLU A 64 -6.40 -5.71 -3.98
C GLU A 64 -7.33 -4.52 -3.80
N TRP A 65 -6.80 -3.29 -3.85
CA TRP A 65 -7.64 -2.10 -3.78
C TRP A 65 -8.60 -2.03 -4.97
N LEU A 66 -8.10 -2.26 -6.19
CA LEU A 66 -8.91 -2.27 -7.41
C LEU A 66 -10.00 -3.35 -7.36
N ARG A 67 -9.66 -4.55 -6.89
CA ARG A 67 -10.62 -5.65 -6.69
C ARG A 67 -11.74 -5.27 -5.73
N ARG A 68 -11.42 -4.59 -4.63
CA ARG A 68 -12.42 -4.13 -3.65
C ARG A 68 -13.31 -3.03 -4.20
N GLU A 69 -12.73 -2.08 -4.93
CA GLU A 69 -13.49 -0.97 -5.50
C GLU A 69 -14.36 -1.42 -6.69
N ALA A 70 -14.00 -2.49 -7.40
CA ALA A 70 -14.86 -3.11 -8.42
C ALA A 70 -16.07 -3.85 -7.84
N GLY A 71 -16.02 -4.26 -6.56
CA GLY A 71 -17.12 -4.90 -5.85
C GLY A 71 -17.99 -3.95 -5.02
N ARG A 72 -17.76 -2.64 -5.12
CA ARG A 72 -18.58 -1.58 -4.50
C ARG A 72 -19.64 -1.09 -5.47
#